data_AF-A0A1L3MVE7-F1
#
_entry.id   AF-A0A1L3MVE7-F1
#
_cell.length_a   1.000
_cell.length_b   1.000
_cell.length_c   1.000
_cell.angle_alpha   90.00
_cell.angle_beta   90.00
_cell.angle_gamma   90.00
#
_symmetry.space_group_name_H-M   'P 1'
#
loop_
_entity.id
_entity.type
_entity.pdbx_description
1 polymer ?
#
loop_
_entity_poly.entity_id
_entity_poly.type
_entity_poly.pdbx_seq_one_letter_code
_entity_poly.pdbx_strand_id
1 'polypeptide(L)'
;MTLFQECVEALGPNIIILTVEETTDYLEELCTYYPITSWGRIDWDKISNRRTIIEKDDLNDWFNENNISTLDVTILWNYTESPGIKTNLHDALQVLDHVTAVGSDTFMYNLEVGYVIEFYHEGEVTIGFNKC
;
A
#
# COMPACT_ATOMS: atom_id res chain seq x y z
N MET A 1 -21.01 -1.63 -12.04
CA MET A 1 -20.12 -1.80 -10.89
C MET A 1 -18.79 -1.21 -11.30
N THR A 2 -18.16 -0.39 -10.46
CA THR A 2 -16.79 0.09 -10.69
C THR A 2 -15.79 -0.91 -10.12
N LEU A 3 -14.52 -0.86 -10.57
CA LEU A 3 -13.45 -1.69 -10.00
C LEU A 3 -13.29 -1.45 -8.49
N PHE A 4 -13.50 -0.22 -8.04
CA PHE A 4 -13.54 0.10 -6.62
C PHE A 4 -14.67 -0.62 -5.87
N GLN A 5 -15.88 -0.69 -6.43
CA GLN A 5 -16.99 -1.41 -5.81
C GLN A 5 -16.71 -2.92 -5.72
N GLU A 6 -16.12 -3.50 -6.78
CA GLU A 6 -15.68 -4.91 -6.78
C GLU A 6 -14.62 -5.17 -5.70
N CYS A 7 -13.65 -4.27 -5.55
CA CYS A 7 -12.63 -4.32 -4.50
C CYS A 7 -13.25 -4.26 -3.09
N VAL A 8 -14.16 -3.33 -2.85
CA VAL A 8 -14.89 -3.21 -1.57
C VAL A 8 -15.69 -4.47 -1.25
N GLU A 9 -16.40 -5.02 -2.23
CA GLU A 9 -17.15 -6.27 -2.06
C GLU A 9 -16.22 -7.45 -1.74
N ALA A 10 -15.06 -7.51 -2.40
CA ALA A 10 -14.09 -8.58 -2.21
C ALA A 10 -13.35 -8.51 -0.86
N LEU A 11 -12.97 -7.31 -0.42
CA LEU A 11 -12.37 -7.08 0.90
C LEU A 11 -13.34 -7.41 2.05
N GLY A 12 -14.64 -7.36 1.77
CA GLY A 12 -15.67 -7.72 2.73
C GLY A 12 -15.93 -6.65 3.79
N PRO A 13 -16.56 -7.01 4.92
CA PRO A 13 -17.16 -6.03 5.83
C PRO A 13 -16.17 -5.32 6.76
N ASN A 14 -14.94 -5.83 6.93
CA ASN A 14 -13.97 -5.33 7.90
C ASN A 14 -13.05 -4.27 7.28
N ILE A 15 -13.66 -3.23 6.71
CA ILE A 15 -12.95 -2.12 6.09
C ILE A 15 -13.48 -0.78 6.58
N ILE A 16 -12.65 0.25 6.47
CA ILE A 16 -13.07 1.64 6.59
C ILE A 16 -12.75 2.32 5.27
N ILE A 17 -13.78 2.75 4.55
CA ILE A 17 -13.63 3.58 3.36
C ILE A 17 -13.38 5.01 3.83
N LEU A 18 -12.28 5.59 3.39
CA LEU A 18 -11.91 6.96 3.72
C LEU A 18 -12.77 7.97 2.97
N THR A 19 -12.91 9.15 3.54
CA THR A 19 -13.40 10.32 2.81
C THR A 19 -12.37 10.82 1.80
N VAL A 20 -12.78 11.71 0.89
CA VAL A 20 -11.86 12.36 -0.06
C VAL A 20 -10.78 13.17 0.68
N GLU A 21 -11.18 13.86 1.75
CA GLU A 21 -10.27 14.65 2.60
C GLU A 21 -9.25 13.74 3.28
N GLU A 22 -9.70 12.68 3.96
CA GLU A 22 -8.78 11.71 4.59
C GLU A 22 -7.86 11.04 3.56
N THR A 23 -8.37 10.67 2.38
CA THR A 23 -7.55 10.07 1.31
C THR A 23 -6.44 11.02 0.87
N THR A 24 -6.76 12.31 0.75
CA THR A 24 -5.79 13.36 0.39
C THR A 24 -4.75 13.53 1.48
N ASP A 25 -5.17 13.62 2.74
CA ASP A 25 -4.26 13.74 3.89
C ASP A 25 -3.28 12.56 3.94
N TYR A 26 -3.79 11.34 3.74
CA TYR A 26 -2.99 10.12 3.73
C TYR A 26 -1.99 10.06 2.56
N LEU A 27 -2.37 10.53 1.37
CA LEU A 27 -1.46 10.67 0.23
C LEU A 27 -0.36 11.70 0.50
N GLU A 28 -0.71 12.87 1.07
CA GLU A 28 0.25 13.91 1.43
C GLU A 28 1.23 13.41 2.51
N GLU A 29 0.72 12.65 3.49
CA GLU A 29 1.54 12.02 4.52
C GLU A 29 2.52 11.02 3.89
N LEU A 30 2.06 10.13 3.01
CA LEU A 30 2.92 9.22 2.27
C LEU A 30 4.02 9.97 1.50
N CYS A 31 3.66 11.03 0.78
CA CYS A 31 4.60 11.85 0.00
C CYS A 31 5.60 12.63 0.88
N THR A 32 5.23 12.91 2.13
CA THR A 32 6.11 13.56 3.10
C THR A 32 7.09 12.56 3.70
N TYR A 33 6.62 11.35 4.00
CA TYR A 33 7.42 10.30 4.60
C TYR A 33 8.29 9.53 3.60
N TYR A 34 7.95 9.51 2.32
CA TYR A 34 8.69 8.76 1.31
C TYR A 34 9.13 9.66 0.16
N PRO A 35 10.36 9.51 -0.34
CA PRO A 35 10.77 10.24 -1.53
C PRO A 35 9.96 9.74 -2.73
N ILE A 36 9.23 10.63 -3.40
CA ILE A 36 8.42 10.30 -4.58
C ILE A 36 9.11 10.83 -5.84
N THR A 37 9.12 10.05 -6.91
CA THR A 37 9.62 10.44 -8.23
C THR A 37 8.65 11.40 -8.91
N SER A 38 9.09 12.08 -9.98
CA SER A 38 8.20 12.97 -10.74
C SER A 38 7.06 12.25 -11.48
N TRP A 39 7.08 10.92 -11.53
CA TRP A 39 6.03 10.07 -12.10
C TRP A 39 5.27 9.28 -11.04
N GLY A 40 5.30 9.71 -9.78
CA GLY A 40 4.36 9.24 -8.74
C GLY A 40 4.70 7.89 -8.10
N ARG A 41 5.93 7.40 -8.27
CA ARG A 41 6.43 6.20 -7.58
C ARG A 41 7.27 6.55 -6.37
N ILE A 42 7.43 5.61 -5.45
CA ILE A 42 8.50 5.73 -4.45
C ILE A 42 9.86 5.63 -5.15
N ASP A 43 10.73 6.59 -4.85
CA ASP A 43 12.13 6.61 -5.29
C ASP A 43 12.92 5.61 -4.43
N TRP A 44 12.77 4.33 -4.76
CA TRP A 44 13.35 3.23 -4.01
C TRP A 44 14.86 3.34 -3.90
N ASP A 45 15.56 3.95 -4.88
CA ASP A 45 17.00 4.14 -4.84
C ASP A 45 17.47 5.02 -3.67
N LYS A 46 16.60 5.89 -3.16
CA LYS A 46 16.86 6.69 -1.95
C LYS A 46 16.54 5.98 -0.65
N ILE A 47 15.91 4.80 -0.70
CA ILE A 47 15.51 4.03 0.49
C ILE A 47 16.50 2.90 0.72
N SER A 48 17.22 2.97 1.85
CA SER A 48 18.25 1.99 2.20
C SER A 48 17.69 0.69 2.76
N ASN A 49 16.60 0.75 3.54
CA ASN A 49 15.94 -0.43 4.09
C ASN A 49 14.74 -0.81 3.21
N ARG A 50 15.03 -1.49 2.09
CA ARG A 50 14.03 -1.98 1.14
C ARG A 50 14.28 -3.42 0.74
N ARG A 51 13.22 -4.11 0.30
CA ARG A 51 13.27 -5.46 -0.26
C ARG A 51 12.29 -5.56 -1.42
N THR A 52 12.76 -6.08 -2.55
CA THR A 52 11.89 -6.53 -3.63
C THR A 52 11.26 -7.86 -3.24
N ILE A 53 9.95 -7.96 -3.40
CA ILE A 53 9.14 -9.13 -3.06
C ILE A 53 8.89 -9.92 -4.34
N ILE A 54 9.31 -11.19 -4.36
CA ILE A 54 9.10 -12.11 -5.49
C ILE A 54 7.98 -13.07 -5.15
N GLU A 55 7.94 -13.55 -3.91
CA GLU A 55 6.95 -14.49 -3.40
C GLU A 55 6.33 -13.98 -2.09
N LYS A 56 5.15 -14.52 -1.73
CA LYS A 56 4.44 -14.12 -0.50
C LYS A 56 5.28 -14.35 0.76
N ASP A 57 6.13 -15.37 0.76
CA ASP A 57 6.98 -15.69 1.91
C ASP A 57 8.06 -14.61 2.17
N ASP A 58 8.53 -13.93 1.12
CA ASP A 58 9.50 -12.82 1.27
C ASP A 58 8.95 -11.68 2.13
N LEU A 59 7.64 -11.46 2.06
CA LEU A 59 6.93 -10.43 2.81
C LEU A 59 6.80 -10.82 4.29
N ASN A 60 6.45 -12.09 4.56
CA ASN A 60 6.39 -12.62 5.92
C ASN A 60 7.77 -12.58 6.58
N ASP A 61 8.82 -12.98 5.86
CA ASP A 61 10.19 -12.92 6.33
C ASP A 61 10.60 -11.48 6.64
N TRP A 62 10.23 -10.52 5.79
CA TRP A 62 10.53 -9.12 6.02
C TRP A 62 9.87 -8.58 7.30
N PHE A 63 8.59 -8.90 7.55
CA PHE A 63 7.91 -8.50 8.78
C PHE A 63 8.54 -9.13 10.03
N ASN A 64 8.90 -10.42 9.96
CA ASN A 64 9.54 -11.13 11.06
C ASN A 64 10.92 -10.54 11.40
N GLU A 65 11.77 -10.31 10.39
CA GLU A 65 13.11 -9.72 10.56
C GLU A 65 13.06 -8.31 11.18
N ASN A 66 12.01 -7.55 10.87
CA ASN A 66 11.83 -6.19 11.38
C ASN A 66 10.95 -6.11 12.63
N ASN A 67 10.56 -7.25 13.22
CA ASN A 67 9.73 -7.36 14.42
C ASN A 67 8.38 -6.61 14.32
N ILE A 68 7.77 -6.61 13.13
CA ILE A 68 6.45 -6.01 12.90
C ILE A 68 5.38 -7.06 13.17
N SER A 69 4.42 -6.70 14.02
CA SER A 69 3.23 -7.53 14.30
C SER A 69 1.91 -6.85 13.91
N THR A 70 1.90 -5.52 13.78
CA THR A 70 0.74 -4.78 13.31
C THR A 70 0.69 -4.82 11.79
N LEU A 71 -0.37 -5.44 11.27
CA LEU A 71 -0.61 -5.60 9.83
C LEU A 71 -1.80 -4.76 9.34
N ASP A 72 -2.30 -3.82 10.14
CA ASP A 72 -3.28 -2.85 9.66
C ASP A 72 -2.61 -1.91 8.66
N VAL A 73 -3.28 -1.65 7.54
CA VAL A 73 -2.76 -0.82 6.45
C VAL A 73 -3.82 0.13 5.93
N THR A 74 -3.35 1.28 5.46
CA THR A 74 -4.08 2.14 4.53
C THR A 74 -3.68 1.74 3.11
N ILE A 75 -4.67 1.50 2.26
CA ILE A 75 -4.54 1.25 0.83
C ILE A 75 -4.85 2.54 0.08
N LEU A 76 -3.92 2.96 -0.78
CA LEU A 76 -4.06 4.10 -1.68
C LEU A 76 -3.65 3.70 -3.10
N TRP A 77 -4.07 4.49 -4.07
CA TRP A 77 -3.83 4.23 -5.48
C TRP A 77 -3.47 5.50 -6.25
N ASN A 78 -2.59 5.37 -7.24
CA ASN A 78 -2.42 6.30 -8.35
C ASN A 78 -2.92 5.63 -9.64
N TYR A 79 -3.51 6.26 -10.65
CA TYR A 79 -4.11 7.59 -10.78
C TYR A 79 -5.64 7.40 -10.82
N THR A 80 -6.31 7.54 -9.67
CA THR A 80 -7.76 7.27 -9.53
C THR A 80 -8.40 8.24 -8.54
N GLU A 81 -9.69 8.50 -8.70
CA GLU A 81 -10.51 9.29 -7.76
C GLU A 81 -11.14 8.41 -6.67
N SER A 82 -10.77 7.13 -6.63
CA SER A 82 -11.30 6.19 -5.65
C SER A 82 -10.76 6.52 -4.26
N PRO A 83 -11.61 6.54 -3.23
CA PRO A 83 -11.15 6.84 -1.86
C PRO A 83 -10.25 5.71 -1.36
N GLY A 84 -9.32 6.06 -0.46
CA GLY A 84 -8.49 5.07 0.22
C GLY A 84 -9.31 4.13 1.11
N ILE A 85 -8.72 3.00 1.46
CA ILE A 85 -9.34 2.00 2.34
C ILE A 85 -8.39 1.64 3.47
N LYS A 86 -8.87 1.61 4.71
CA LYS A 86 -8.16 0.95 5.81
C LYS A 86 -8.68 -0.46 6.01
N THR A 87 -7.76 -1.40 6.17
CA THR A 87 -8.07 -2.81 6.39
C THR A 87 -6.85 -3.53 6.98
N ASN A 88 -6.94 -4.85 7.13
CA ASN A 88 -5.79 -5.67 7.44
C ASN A 88 -5.07 -6.10 6.15
N LEU A 89 -3.73 -6.08 6.17
CA LEU A 89 -2.89 -6.47 5.05
C LEU A 89 -3.17 -7.91 4.61
N HIS A 90 -3.45 -8.82 5.53
CA HIS A 90 -3.77 -10.20 5.18
C HIS A 90 -5.01 -10.28 4.28
N ASP A 91 -6.07 -9.55 4.63
CA ASP A 91 -7.32 -9.51 3.86
C ASP A 91 -7.07 -8.87 2.48
N ALA A 92 -6.31 -7.77 2.44
CA ALA A 92 -5.92 -7.12 1.18
C ALA A 92 -5.14 -8.05 0.25
N LEU A 93 -4.20 -8.85 0.78
CA LEU A 93 -3.39 -9.79 0.01
C LEU A 93 -4.18 -11.02 -0.47
N GLN A 94 -5.31 -11.36 0.16
CA GLN A 94 -6.18 -12.45 -0.32
C GLN A 94 -6.95 -12.06 -1.59
N VAL A 95 -7.26 -10.77 -1.75
CA VAL A 95 -8.00 -10.23 -2.90
C VAL A 95 -7.15 -9.25 -3.72
N LEU A 96 -5.83 -9.49 -3.76
CA LEU A 96 -4.85 -8.56 -4.31
C LEU A 96 -5.19 -8.12 -5.73
N ASP A 97 -5.65 -9.02 -6.60
CA ASP A 97 -6.02 -8.68 -7.99
C ASP A 97 -7.13 -7.63 -8.06
N HIS A 98 -8.09 -7.65 -7.13
CA HIS A 98 -9.14 -6.64 -7.06
C HIS A 98 -8.62 -5.33 -6.49
N VAL A 99 -7.70 -5.40 -5.52
CA VAL A 99 -7.05 -4.22 -4.93
C VAL A 99 -6.19 -3.51 -5.98
N THR A 100 -5.32 -4.22 -6.69
CA THR A 100 -4.43 -3.62 -7.70
C THR A 100 -5.13 -3.23 -8.99
N ALA A 101 -6.38 -3.66 -9.21
CA ALA A 101 -7.17 -3.23 -10.37
C ALA A 101 -7.79 -1.83 -10.22
N VAL A 102 -7.88 -1.28 -9.00
CA VAL A 102 -8.57 0.01 -8.75
C VAL A 102 -7.84 1.21 -9.35
N GLY A 103 -6.51 1.17 -9.36
CA GLY A 103 -5.64 2.17 -9.97
C GLY A 103 -4.44 1.51 -10.65
N SER A 104 -3.55 2.30 -11.21
CA SER A 104 -2.29 1.82 -11.80
C SER A 104 -1.34 1.30 -10.73
N ASP A 105 -0.89 2.19 -9.83
CA ASP A 105 0.04 1.84 -8.76
C ASP A 105 -0.71 1.80 -7.44
N THR A 106 -0.38 0.84 -6.59
CA THR A 106 -1.02 0.66 -5.28
C THR A 106 0.02 0.80 -4.17
N PHE A 107 -0.35 1.53 -3.13
CA PHE A 107 0.43 1.65 -1.90
C PHE A 107 -0.35 1.03 -0.76
N MET A 108 0.24 0.07 -0.06
CA MET A 108 -0.27 -0.44 1.21
C MET A 108 0.74 -0.10 2.30
N TYR A 109 0.33 0.68 3.29
CA TYR A 109 1.30 1.23 4.24
C TYR A 109 0.69 1.46 5.62
N ASN A 110 1.58 1.51 6.61
CA ASN A 110 1.27 1.89 7.97
C ASN A 110 2.35 2.86 8.45
N LEU A 111 2.02 4.14 8.58
CA LEU A 111 3.00 5.15 8.98
C LEU A 111 3.34 5.12 10.47
N GLU A 112 2.46 4.61 11.32
CA GLU A 112 2.77 4.44 12.75
C GLU A 112 3.89 3.42 12.93
N VAL A 113 3.88 2.35 12.13
CA VAL A 113 4.96 1.35 12.08
C VAL A 113 6.11 1.82 11.17
N GLY A 114 5.80 2.60 10.15
CA GLY A 114 6.75 3.23 9.24
C GLY A 114 7.11 2.43 8.00
N TYR A 115 6.30 1.43 7.59
CA TYR A 115 6.53 0.66 6.36
C TYR A 115 5.53 1.00 5.25
N VAL A 116 5.96 0.80 3.99
CA VAL A 116 5.11 0.86 2.80
C VAL A 116 5.47 -0.28 1.85
N ILE A 117 4.46 -0.83 1.20
CA ILE A 117 4.54 -1.75 0.08
C ILE A 117 4.01 -1.02 -1.14
N GLU A 118 4.82 -0.87 -2.18
CA GLU A 118 4.38 -0.42 -3.51
C GLU A 118 4.17 -1.67 -4.38
N PHE A 119 2.96 -1.79 -4.94
CA PHE A 119 2.67 -2.70 -6.04
C PHE A 119 2.66 -1.87 -7.31
N TYR A 120 3.73 -1.96 -8.07
CA TYR A 120 3.92 -1.20 -9.30
C TYR A 120 3.21 -1.90 -10.47
N HIS A 121 2.56 -1.14 -11.35
CA HIS A 121 1.76 -1.69 -12.45
C HIS A 121 2.56 -2.55 -13.45
N GLU A 122 3.89 -2.43 -13.51
CA GLU A 122 4.75 -3.32 -14.32
C GLU A 122 5.14 -4.63 -13.61
N GLY A 123 4.55 -4.89 -12.43
CA GLY A 123 4.66 -6.16 -11.70
C GLY A 123 5.76 -6.20 -10.63
N GLU A 124 6.52 -5.13 -10.43
CA GLU A 124 7.47 -5.04 -9.32
C GLU A 124 6.72 -4.76 -8.01
N VAL A 125 7.02 -5.54 -6.97
CA VAL A 125 6.53 -5.29 -5.61
C VAL A 125 7.72 -5.01 -4.72
N THR A 126 7.71 -3.87 -4.04
CA THR A 126 8.82 -3.47 -3.16
C THR A 126 8.26 -2.98 -1.83
N ILE A 127 8.83 -3.49 -0.74
CA ILE A 127 8.56 -3.05 0.64
C ILE A 127 9.77 -2.30 1.20
N GLY A 128 9.53 -1.31 2.05
CA GLY A 128 10.62 -0.69 2.81
C GLY A 128 10.17 0.21 3.94
N PHE A 129 11.16 0.66 4.70
CA PHE A 129 11.03 1.75 5.67
C PHE A 129 11.73 2.98 5.14
N ASN A 130 11.14 4.16 5.33
CA ASN A 130 11.96 5.36 5.40
C ASN A 130 12.35 5.61 6.87
N LYS A 131 13.61 5.35 7.21
CA LYS A 131 14.14 5.77 8.52
C LYS A 131 14.30 7.29 8.49
N CYS A 132 13.54 7.98 9.33
CA CYS A 132 13.90 9.32 9.79
C CYS A 132 15.22 9.29 10.58
#